data_AF-A0A0N0KFT3-F1
#
_entry.id   AF-A0A0N0KFT3-F1
#
_cell.length_a   1.000
_cell.length_b   1.000
_cell.length_c   1.000
_cell.angle_alpha   90.00
_cell.angle_beta   90.00
_cell.angle_gamma   90.00
#
_symmetry.space_group_name_H-M   'P 1'
#
loop_
_entity.id
_entity.type
_entity.pdbx_description
1 polymer ?
#
loop_
_entity_poly.entity_id
_entity_poly.type
_entity_poly.pdbx_seq_one_letter_code
_entity_poly.pdbx_strand_id
1 'polypeptide(L)'
;MANSPAQDSQRILAEARSTLVRQQAGGRRSIGQRSADIKRQHRGKKLARMAMAVSVVLVGAMVAGLVLDGIGFTGVMLLGLAIIAALVFFATFPKLKVPDLAALNTGDVRTMVGRTELWLEAQRPALPAPAVQLVDQIGVQLDGLGLQLEGIDPAEPAVGEVRRLVGEHLPGMVESWRKIPPHLRKEERGGRNADQQLSDGLGKISKEIDEITRQLAAGDLDALAVRGRYLDYRYGEGLDDAPQLAAPKEA
;
A
#
# COMPACT_ATOMS: atom_id res chain seq x y z
N MET A 1 32.61 41.78 12.09
CA MET A 1 32.89 40.36 12.38
C MET A 1 32.54 39.58 11.11
N ALA A 2 33.55 39.19 10.33
CA ALA A 2 33.34 38.42 9.11
C ALA A 2 33.24 36.95 9.51
N ASN A 3 32.09 36.32 9.26
CA ASN A 3 31.93 34.88 9.45
C ASN A 3 32.90 34.17 8.49
N SER A 4 33.69 33.24 9.03
CA SER A 4 34.72 32.56 8.25
C SER A 4 34.05 31.55 7.31
N PRO A 5 34.47 31.42 6.04
CA PRO A 5 33.82 30.53 5.05
C PRO A 5 33.77 29.05 5.50
N ALA A 6 34.63 28.66 6.42
CA ALA A 6 34.60 27.35 7.07
C ALA A 6 33.37 27.12 7.95
N GLN A 7 32.87 28.15 8.65
CA GLN A 7 31.66 28.07 9.47
C GLN A 7 30.39 27.97 8.61
N ASP A 8 30.35 28.71 7.49
CA ASP A 8 29.25 28.63 6.54
C ASP A 8 29.18 27.25 5.86
N SER A 9 30.34 26.68 5.51
CA SER A 9 30.43 25.33 4.93
C SER A 9 29.94 24.25 5.89
N GLN A 10 30.28 24.35 7.18
CA GLN A 10 29.81 23.40 8.20
C GLN A 10 28.30 23.51 8.43
N ARG A 11 27.75 24.72 8.40
CA ARG A 11 26.31 24.97 8.51
C ARG A 11 25.55 24.39 7.32
N ILE A 12 26.05 24.60 6.11
CA ILE A 12 25.46 24.04 4.87
C ILE A 12 25.52 22.51 4.89
N LEU A 13 26.63 21.91 5.30
CA LEU A 13 26.75 20.45 5.40
C LEU A 13 25.85 19.85 6.48
N ALA A 14 25.67 20.53 7.61
CA ALA A 14 24.73 20.12 8.66
C ALA A 14 23.28 20.20 8.16
N GLU A 15 22.93 21.26 7.45
CA GLU A 15 21.60 21.46 6.88
C GLU A 15 21.32 20.44 5.76
N ALA A 16 22.30 20.16 4.90
CA ALA A 16 22.24 19.13 3.87
C ALA A 16 22.11 17.70 4.42
N ARG A 17 22.78 17.39 5.55
CA ARG A 17 22.57 16.11 6.26
C ARG A 17 21.17 16.03 6.85
N SER A 18 20.66 17.13 7.41
CA SER A 18 19.31 17.17 7.96
C SER A 18 18.22 17.00 6.89
N THR A 19 18.46 17.48 5.67
CA THR A 19 17.54 17.32 4.54
C THR A 19 17.64 15.91 3.97
N LEU A 20 18.84 15.32 3.86
CA LEU A 20 19.02 13.91 3.46
C LEU A 20 18.38 12.93 4.43
N VAL A 21 18.52 13.12 5.74
CA VAL A 21 17.88 12.26 6.75
C VAL A 21 16.35 12.38 6.66
N ARG A 22 15.80 13.59 6.46
CA ARG A 22 14.36 13.77 6.18
C ARG A 22 13.92 13.13 4.87
N GLN A 23 14.75 13.19 3.84
CA GLN A 23 14.46 12.62 2.52
C GLN A 23 14.55 11.09 2.55
N GLN A 24 15.45 10.52 3.35
CA GLN A 24 15.54 9.08 3.62
C GLN A 24 14.39 8.59 4.52
N ALA A 25 13.92 9.43 5.45
CA ALA A 25 12.79 9.12 6.33
C ALA A 25 11.41 9.26 5.64
N GLY A 26 11.27 10.08 4.60
CA GLY A 26 9.94 10.39 4.01
C GLY A 26 9.84 10.42 2.47
N GLY A 27 10.89 10.04 1.72
CA GLY A 27 10.97 10.40 0.30
C GLY A 27 10.53 9.36 -0.73
N ARG A 28 10.84 8.06 -0.58
CA ARG A 28 10.76 7.10 -1.72
C ARG A 28 10.51 5.64 -1.36
N ARG A 29 10.05 5.31 -0.14
CA ARG A 29 9.62 3.94 0.18
C ARG A 29 8.11 3.85 -0.02
N SER A 30 7.67 2.78 -0.70
CA SER A 30 6.26 2.39 -0.71
C SER A 30 5.81 2.25 0.74
N ILE A 31 4.64 2.81 1.03
CA ILE A 31 4.09 2.92 2.38
C ILE A 31 3.90 1.54 3.05
N GLY A 32 3.75 0.48 2.24
CA GLY A 32 3.76 -0.92 2.66
C GLY A 32 4.49 -1.89 1.72
N GLN A 33 4.74 -3.11 2.18
CA GLN A 33 5.36 -4.18 1.37
C GLN A 33 4.39 -4.68 0.27
N ARG A 34 3.08 -4.70 0.55
CA ARG A 34 2.03 -5.09 -0.41
C ARG A 34 1.89 -4.10 -1.58
N SER A 35 2.01 -2.80 -1.31
CA SER A 35 2.07 -1.77 -2.34
C SER A 35 3.27 -1.92 -3.28
N ALA A 36 4.41 -2.43 -2.78
CA ALA A 36 5.58 -2.73 -3.60
C ALA A 36 5.35 -3.91 -4.54
N ASP A 37 4.70 -4.97 -4.07
CA ASP A 37 4.46 -6.19 -4.84
C ASP A 37 3.36 -6.02 -5.89
N ILE A 38 2.31 -5.25 -5.58
CA ILE A 38 1.30 -4.87 -6.57
C ILE A 38 1.97 -4.04 -7.68
N LYS A 39 2.85 -3.08 -7.34
CA LYS A 39 3.67 -2.34 -8.33
C LYS A 39 4.60 -3.24 -9.15
N ARG A 40 5.10 -4.35 -8.59
CA ARG A 40 5.93 -5.33 -9.32
C ARG A 40 5.09 -6.15 -10.31
N GLN A 41 3.93 -6.63 -9.89
CA GLN A 41 3.02 -7.39 -10.75
C GLN A 41 2.46 -6.53 -11.91
N HIS A 42 2.15 -5.25 -11.66
CA HIS A 42 1.72 -4.33 -12.72
C HIS A 42 2.85 -3.95 -13.69
N ARG A 43 4.08 -3.76 -13.19
CA ARG A 43 5.26 -3.59 -14.05
C ARG A 43 5.52 -4.83 -14.89
N GLY A 44 5.37 -6.03 -14.31
CA GLY A 44 5.45 -7.31 -15.02
C GLY A 44 4.42 -7.43 -16.13
N LYS A 45 3.14 -7.12 -15.88
CA LYS A 45 2.07 -7.13 -16.91
C LYS A 45 2.25 -6.07 -18.00
N LYS A 46 2.95 -4.97 -17.73
CA LYS A 46 3.30 -3.94 -18.73
C LYS A 46 4.46 -4.41 -19.62
N LEU A 47 5.50 -5.00 -19.00
CA LEU A 47 6.62 -5.64 -19.69
C LEU A 47 6.18 -6.81 -20.58
N ALA A 48 5.31 -7.68 -20.08
CA ALA A 48 4.79 -8.82 -20.84
C ALA A 48 4.01 -8.38 -22.10
N ARG A 49 3.21 -7.30 -22.00
CA ARG A 49 2.48 -6.74 -23.15
C ARG A 49 3.40 -6.04 -24.15
N MET A 50 4.43 -5.32 -23.68
CA MET A 50 5.45 -4.76 -24.56
C MET A 50 6.21 -5.85 -25.29
N ALA A 51 6.61 -6.92 -24.60
CA ALA A 51 7.29 -8.06 -25.20
C ALA A 51 6.40 -8.77 -26.25
N MET A 52 5.10 -8.91 -25.97
CA MET A 52 4.13 -9.48 -26.91
C MET A 52 3.91 -8.60 -28.14
N ALA A 53 3.84 -7.27 -27.97
CA ALA A 53 3.70 -6.36 -29.11
C ALA A 53 4.93 -6.40 -30.03
N VAL A 54 6.13 -6.42 -29.44
CA VAL A 54 7.39 -6.55 -30.18
C VAL A 54 7.45 -7.89 -30.91
N SER A 55 7.05 -9.00 -30.28
CA SER A 55 7.06 -10.32 -30.92
C SER A 55 6.09 -10.42 -32.10
N VAL A 56 4.88 -9.86 -31.99
CA VAL A 56 3.90 -9.84 -33.11
C VAL A 56 4.43 -9.05 -34.31
N VAL A 57 5.07 -7.89 -34.08
CA VAL A 57 5.65 -7.08 -35.15
C VAL A 57 6.82 -7.80 -35.82
N LEU A 58 7.68 -8.46 -35.04
CA LEU A 58 8.80 -9.27 -35.55
C LEU A 58 8.33 -10.44 -36.41
N VAL A 59 7.29 -11.15 -35.97
CA VAL A 59 6.71 -12.28 -36.72
C VAL A 59 6.06 -11.80 -38.02
N GLY A 60 5.31 -10.69 -37.99
CA GLY A 60 4.72 -10.11 -39.20
C GLY A 60 5.79 -9.68 -40.23
N ALA A 61 6.90 -9.13 -39.75
CA ALA A 61 8.03 -8.77 -40.59
C ALA A 61 8.72 -9.99 -41.23
N MET A 62 8.91 -11.04 -40.45
CA MET A 62 9.53 -12.29 -40.90
C MET A 62 8.67 -12.95 -41.99
N VAL A 63 7.34 -12.97 -41.81
CA VAL A 63 6.40 -13.51 -42.82
C VAL A 63 6.41 -12.65 -44.09
N ALA A 64 6.37 -11.33 -43.97
CA ALA A 64 6.40 -10.42 -45.13
C ALA A 64 7.70 -10.55 -45.94
N GLY A 65 8.84 -10.74 -45.27
CA GLY A 65 10.14 -10.95 -45.93
C GLY A 65 10.27 -12.27 -46.67
N LEU A 66 9.59 -13.33 -46.20
CA LEU A 66 9.57 -14.64 -46.86
C LEU A 66 8.66 -14.68 -48.10
N VAL A 67 7.60 -13.86 -48.14
CA VAL A 67 6.65 -13.83 -49.26
C VAL A 67 7.13 -12.96 -50.42
N LEU A 68 8.02 -11.99 -50.17
CA LEU A 68 8.38 -10.93 -51.13
C LEU A 68 9.84 -11.02 -51.66
N ASP A 69 10.53 -12.14 -51.47
CA ASP A 69 11.94 -12.34 -51.88
C ASP A 69 12.92 -11.28 -51.33
N GLY A 70 12.59 -10.74 -50.16
CA GLY A 70 13.37 -9.71 -49.47
C GLY A 70 12.60 -8.42 -49.23
N ILE A 71 12.82 -7.82 -48.07
CA ILE A 71 12.05 -6.66 -47.59
C ILE A 71 12.51 -5.34 -48.26
N GLY A 72 13.68 -5.33 -48.91
CA GLY A 72 14.29 -4.11 -49.47
C GLY A 72 14.55 -3.03 -48.40
N PHE A 73 15.26 -1.95 -48.77
CA PHE A 73 15.51 -0.85 -47.83
C PHE A 73 14.20 -0.19 -47.35
N THR A 74 13.23 -0.04 -48.25
CA THR A 74 11.92 0.56 -47.97
C THR A 74 11.11 -0.25 -46.95
N GLY A 75 11.10 -1.58 -47.06
CA GLY A 75 10.36 -2.40 -46.11
C GLY A 75 11.04 -2.45 -44.73
N VAL A 76 12.37 -2.36 -44.65
CA VAL A 76 13.09 -2.26 -43.38
C VAL A 76 12.78 -0.93 -42.69
N MET A 77 12.67 0.17 -43.45
CA MET A 77 12.21 1.46 -42.90
C MET A 77 10.76 1.40 -42.41
N LEU A 78 9.84 0.79 -43.17
CA LEU A 78 8.44 0.63 -42.75
C LEU A 78 8.33 -0.26 -41.51
N LEU A 79 9.14 -1.30 -41.40
CA LEU A 79 9.22 -2.14 -40.21
C LEU A 79 9.70 -1.35 -38.99
N GLY A 80 10.80 -0.59 -39.14
CA GLY A 80 11.30 0.28 -38.08
C GLY A 80 10.25 1.29 -37.62
N LEU A 81 9.53 1.89 -38.57
CA LEU A 81 8.46 2.84 -38.27
C LEU A 81 7.25 2.18 -37.58
N ALA A 82 6.90 0.95 -37.96
CA ALA A 82 5.86 0.16 -37.30
C ALA A 82 6.25 -0.22 -35.85
N ILE A 83 7.52 -0.58 -35.61
CA ILE A 83 8.04 -0.84 -34.27
C ILE A 83 7.97 0.44 -33.43
N ILE A 84 8.42 1.58 -33.96
CA ILE A 84 8.35 2.87 -33.26
C ILE A 84 6.89 3.26 -32.97
N ALA A 85 5.99 3.10 -33.95
CA ALA A 85 4.57 3.38 -33.77
C ALA A 85 3.92 2.47 -32.71
N ALA A 86 4.26 1.17 -32.70
CA ALA A 86 3.80 0.23 -31.67
C ALA A 86 4.35 0.59 -30.29
N LEU A 87 5.64 0.97 -30.19
CA LEU A 87 6.25 1.42 -28.94
C LEU A 87 5.60 2.69 -28.42
N VAL A 88 5.34 3.68 -29.28
CA VAL A 88 4.66 4.93 -28.91
C VAL A 88 3.20 4.65 -28.52
N PHE A 89 2.48 3.82 -29.29
CA PHE A 89 1.10 3.46 -29.02
C PHE A 89 0.96 2.75 -27.66
N PHE A 90 1.80 1.76 -27.36
CA PHE A 90 1.79 1.03 -26.08
C PHE A 90 2.45 1.80 -24.92
N ALA A 91 3.30 2.79 -25.20
CA ALA A 91 3.77 3.72 -24.18
C ALA A 91 2.64 4.66 -23.72
N THR A 92 1.76 5.05 -24.65
CA THR A 92 0.68 6.01 -24.42
C THR A 92 -0.64 5.36 -23.97
N PHE A 93 -0.85 4.08 -24.31
CA PHE A 93 -2.01 3.26 -23.90
C PHE A 93 -1.56 1.90 -23.32
N PRO A 94 -2.18 1.40 -22.23
CA PRO A 94 -3.39 1.89 -21.60
C PRO A 94 -3.09 2.83 -20.43
N LYS A 95 -3.77 3.98 -20.42
CA LYS A 95 -3.90 4.81 -19.23
C LYS A 95 -4.43 3.92 -18.10
N LEU A 96 -3.71 3.90 -16.98
CA LEU A 96 -4.12 3.22 -15.76
C LEU A 96 -5.57 3.65 -15.46
N LYS A 97 -6.52 2.73 -15.55
CA LYS A 97 -7.75 2.87 -14.79
C LYS A 97 -7.32 2.71 -13.34
N VAL A 98 -7.05 3.85 -12.70
CA VAL A 98 -6.98 3.95 -11.24
C VAL A 98 -8.21 3.18 -10.74
N PRO A 99 -8.07 2.22 -9.82
CA PRO A 99 -9.20 1.52 -9.24
C PRO A 99 -10.27 2.56 -8.88
N ASP A 100 -11.42 2.46 -9.56
CA ASP A 100 -12.55 3.35 -9.30
C ASP A 100 -12.98 3.14 -7.85
N LEU A 101 -13.50 4.16 -7.16
CA LEU A 101 -13.93 4.04 -5.76
C LEU A 101 -14.91 2.86 -5.58
N ALA A 102 -15.71 2.58 -6.62
CA ALA A 102 -16.62 1.44 -6.71
C ALA A 102 -15.93 0.07 -6.60
N ALA A 103 -14.65 -0.04 -7.00
CA ALA A 103 -13.85 -1.26 -6.93
C ALA A 103 -13.10 -1.41 -5.60
N LEU A 104 -13.08 -0.41 -4.72
CA LEU A 104 -12.42 -0.53 -3.41
C LEU A 104 -13.24 -1.45 -2.49
N ASN A 105 -14.55 -1.21 -2.35
CA ASN A 105 -15.40 -1.94 -1.41
C ASN A 105 -15.82 -3.36 -1.88
N THR A 106 -15.35 -3.84 -3.03
CA THR A 106 -15.75 -5.16 -3.55
C THR A 106 -14.88 -6.29 -2.99
N GLY A 107 -15.46 -7.44 -2.65
CA GLY A 107 -14.70 -8.65 -2.28
C GLY A 107 -14.30 -8.72 -0.82
N ASP A 108 -13.29 -9.53 -0.51
CA ASP A 108 -12.80 -9.78 0.86
C ASP A 108 -12.17 -8.53 1.49
N VAL A 109 -12.40 -8.33 2.80
CA VAL A 109 -11.99 -7.11 3.53
C VAL A 109 -10.48 -6.94 3.54
N ARG A 110 -9.71 -8.03 3.66
CA ARG A 110 -8.25 -7.97 3.58
C ARG A 110 -7.77 -7.39 2.25
N THR A 111 -8.38 -7.84 1.16
CA THR A 111 -8.04 -7.35 -0.19
C THR A 111 -8.54 -5.94 -0.44
N MET A 112 -9.61 -5.50 0.24
CA MET A 112 -10.11 -4.12 0.20
C MET A 112 -9.14 -3.17 0.92
N VAL A 113 -8.63 -3.57 2.09
CA VAL A 113 -7.64 -2.80 2.85
C VAL A 113 -6.39 -2.55 2.01
N GLY A 114 -5.82 -3.60 1.38
CA GLY A 114 -4.64 -3.45 0.51
C GLY A 114 -4.90 -2.62 -0.76
N ARG A 115 -6.11 -2.66 -1.32
CA ARG A 115 -6.50 -1.78 -2.45
C ARG A 115 -6.62 -0.32 -2.01
N THR A 116 -7.13 -0.09 -0.81
CA THR A 116 -7.29 1.26 -0.25
C THR A 116 -5.94 1.89 0.10
N GLU A 117 -5.00 1.11 0.62
CA GLU A 117 -3.62 1.57 0.85
C GLU A 117 -2.97 2.05 -0.47
N LEU A 118 -3.10 1.26 -1.55
CA LEU A 118 -2.59 1.64 -2.86
C LEU A 118 -3.27 2.90 -3.42
N TRP A 119 -4.58 3.02 -3.20
CA TRP A 119 -5.33 4.21 -3.60
C TRP A 119 -4.87 5.45 -2.82
N LEU A 120 -4.67 5.33 -1.51
CA LEU A 120 -4.15 6.40 -0.65
C LEU A 120 -2.76 6.88 -1.09
N GLU A 121 -1.87 5.95 -1.43
CA GLU A 121 -0.53 6.28 -1.93
C GLU A 121 -0.60 7.09 -3.23
N ALA A 122 -1.56 6.78 -4.11
CA ALA A 122 -1.79 7.53 -5.34
C ALA A 122 -2.35 8.93 -5.09
N GLN A 123 -3.11 9.13 -4.01
CA GLN A 123 -3.68 10.44 -3.65
C GLN A 123 -2.71 11.35 -2.88
N ARG A 124 -1.68 10.78 -2.23
CA ARG A 124 -0.65 11.50 -1.48
C ARG A 124 -0.16 12.83 -2.10
N PRO A 125 0.22 12.92 -3.39
CA PRO A 125 0.75 14.17 -3.96
C PRO A 125 -0.29 15.30 -4.06
N ALA A 126 -1.59 14.98 -4.00
CA ALA A 126 -2.66 15.95 -4.10
C ALA A 126 -3.03 16.56 -2.74
N LEU A 127 -2.56 15.99 -1.63
CA LEU A 127 -2.98 16.33 -0.26
C LEU A 127 -2.11 17.43 0.37
N PRO A 128 -2.64 18.19 1.34
CA PRO A 128 -1.88 19.18 2.09
C PRO A 128 -0.87 18.49 3.03
N ALA A 129 0.25 19.15 3.33
CA ALA A 129 1.34 18.60 4.12
C ALA A 129 0.94 17.88 5.44
N PRO A 130 0.04 18.43 6.30
CA PRO A 130 -0.39 17.72 7.51
C PRO A 130 -1.21 16.46 7.23
N ALA A 131 -2.04 16.46 6.18
CA ALA A 131 -2.83 15.28 5.80
C ALA A 131 -1.95 14.16 5.23
N VAL A 132 -0.84 14.50 4.57
CA VAL A 132 0.12 13.50 4.05
C VAL A 132 0.68 12.64 5.19
N GLN A 133 1.05 13.25 6.32
CA GLN A 133 1.57 12.51 7.48
C GLN A 133 0.53 11.54 8.06
N LEU A 134 -0.73 11.97 8.11
CA LEU A 134 -1.83 11.14 8.59
C LEU A 134 -2.13 9.98 7.63
N VAL A 135 -2.09 10.22 6.32
CA VAL A 135 -2.24 9.14 5.33
C VAL A 135 -1.09 8.14 5.40
N ASP A 136 0.14 8.61 5.59
CA ASP A 136 1.30 7.73 5.78
C ASP A 136 1.13 6.86 7.04
N GLN A 137 0.65 7.45 8.15
CA GLN A 137 0.34 6.72 9.38
C GLN A 137 -0.79 5.70 9.19
N ILE A 138 -1.88 6.09 8.53
CA ILE A 138 -3.00 5.19 8.25
C ILE A 138 -2.53 4.02 7.36
N GLY A 139 -1.68 4.26 6.37
CA GLY A 139 -1.12 3.19 5.55
C GLY A 139 -0.41 2.11 6.37
N VAL A 140 0.39 2.50 7.36
CA VAL A 140 1.05 1.55 8.29
C VAL A 140 0.02 0.79 9.14
N GLN A 141 -1.02 1.46 9.61
CA GLN A 141 -2.08 0.81 10.39
C GLN A 141 -2.89 -0.18 9.54
N LEU A 142 -3.19 0.17 8.29
CA LEU A 142 -3.87 -0.70 7.32
C LEU A 142 -3.04 -1.95 7.01
N ASP A 143 -1.72 -1.82 6.90
CA ASP A 143 -0.81 -2.97 6.71
C ASP A 143 -0.90 -3.94 7.89
N GLY A 144 -0.90 -3.42 9.13
CA GLY A 144 -1.09 -4.20 10.35
C GLY A 144 -2.47 -4.88 10.41
N LEU A 145 -3.54 -4.14 10.13
CA LEU A 145 -4.90 -4.67 10.03
C LEU A 145 -5.02 -5.80 9.01
N GLY A 146 -4.36 -5.68 7.85
CA GLY A 146 -4.38 -6.72 6.82
C GLY A 146 -3.72 -8.03 7.22
N LEU A 147 -2.91 -8.05 8.28
CA LEU A 147 -2.40 -9.28 8.91
C LEU A 147 -3.39 -9.84 9.92
N GLN A 148 -3.99 -8.99 10.75
CA GLN A 148 -4.97 -9.42 11.76
C GLN A 148 -6.24 -9.99 11.13
N LEU A 149 -6.70 -9.41 10.01
CA LEU A 149 -7.87 -9.90 9.29
C LEU A 149 -7.65 -11.27 8.59
N GLU A 150 -6.44 -11.84 8.66
CA GLU A 150 -6.17 -13.16 8.09
C GLU A 150 -6.84 -14.27 8.89
N GLY A 151 -7.87 -14.88 8.31
CA GLY A 151 -8.58 -16.01 8.93
C GLY A 151 -9.69 -15.60 9.90
N ILE A 152 -9.97 -14.29 10.04
CA ILE A 152 -11.14 -13.79 10.76
C ILE A 152 -12.41 -14.00 9.92
N ASP A 153 -13.50 -14.38 10.58
CA ASP A 153 -14.80 -14.55 9.92
C ASP A 153 -15.31 -13.20 9.37
N PRO A 154 -15.64 -13.11 8.07
CA PRO A 154 -16.23 -11.91 7.48
C PRO A 154 -17.52 -11.42 8.14
N ALA A 155 -18.24 -12.26 8.89
CA ALA A 155 -19.46 -11.92 9.61
C ALA A 155 -19.23 -11.19 10.95
N GLU A 156 -17.98 -11.13 11.44
CA GLU A 156 -17.65 -10.43 12.68
C GLU A 156 -18.00 -8.93 12.60
N PRO A 157 -18.61 -8.33 13.64
CA PRO A 157 -18.99 -6.92 13.63
C PRO A 157 -17.79 -5.99 13.40
N ALA A 158 -16.63 -6.31 13.98
CA ALA A 158 -15.39 -5.55 13.80
C ALA A 158 -14.96 -5.49 12.32
N VAL A 159 -15.14 -6.58 11.56
CA VAL A 159 -14.83 -6.63 10.12
C VAL A 159 -15.77 -5.71 9.32
N GLY A 160 -17.04 -5.64 9.71
CA GLY A 160 -18.01 -4.71 9.13
C GLY A 160 -17.68 -3.24 9.40
N GLU A 161 -17.09 -2.92 10.55
CA GLU A 161 -16.62 -1.57 10.88
C GLU A 161 -15.36 -1.19 10.08
N VAL A 162 -14.38 -2.09 9.98
CA VAL A 162 -13.22 -1.88 9.10
C VAL A 162 -13.66 -1.62 7.66
N ARG A 163 -14.63 -2.40 7.16
CA ARG A 163 -15.17 -2.19 5.80
C ARG A 163 -15.74 -0.79 5.62
N ARG A 164 -16.55 -0.33 6.56
CA ARG A 164 -17.14 1.02 6.51
C ARG A 164 -16.06 2.11 6.62
N LEU A 165 -15.12 1.99 7.55
CA LEU A 165 -14.09 3.00 7.76
C LEU A 165 -13.14 3.10 6.56
N VAL A 166 -12.58 1.98 6.13
CA VAL A 166 -11.54 1.92 5.11
C VAL A 166 -12.14 1.99 3.70
N GLY A 167 -13.28 1.37 3.48
CA GLY A 167 -13.92 1.31 2.16
C GLY A 167 -14.78 2.52 1.82
N GLU A 168 -15.34 3.23 2.81
CA GLU A 168 -16.33 4.28 2.58
C GLU A 168 -15.90 5.63 3.17
N HIS A 169 -15.65 5.69 4.49
CA HIS A 169 -15.39 6.95 5.17
C HIS A 169 -14.06 7.57 4.76
N LEU A 170 -12.99 6.77 4.74
CA LEU A 170 -11.66 7.26 4.41
C LEU A 170 -11.60 7.76 2.96
N PRO A 171 -11.99 6.98 1.93
CA PRO A 171 -11.95 7.46 0.56
C PRO A 171 -12.95 8.60 0.33
N GLY A 172 -14.13 8.52 0.96
CA GLY A 172 -15.17 9.55 0.87
C GLY A 172 -14.74 10.91 1.41
N MET A 173 -13.97 10.94 2.50
CA MET A 173 -13.46 12.20 3.07
C MET A 173 -12.42 12.86 2.16
N VAL A 174 -11.44 12.08 1.69
CA VAL A 174 -10.42 12.57 0.75
C VAL A 174 -11.05 13.07 -0.55
N GLU A 175 -12.07 12.35 -1.06
CA GLU A 175 -12.78 12.76 -2.26
C GLU A 175 -13.62 14.03 -2.06
N SER A 176 -14.27 14.16 -0.90
CA SER A 176 -15.03 15.36 -0.54
C SER A 176 -14.14 16.60 -0.49
N TRP A 177 -12.93 16.47 0.08
CA TRP A 177 -11.94 17.54 0.06
C TRP A 177 -11.43 17.84 -1.36
N ARG A 178 -11.20 16.80 -2.18
CA ARG A 178 -10.71 16.95 -3.56
C ARG A 178 -11.67 17.73 -4.46
N LYS A 179 -12.99 17.58 -4.25
CA LYS A 179 -14.04 18.33 -4.95
C LYS A 179 -14.00 19.84 -4.66
N ILE A 180 -13.36 20.27 -3.58
CA ILE A 180 -13.24 21.69 -3.23
C ILE A 180 -12.18 22.35 -4.13
N PRO A 181 -12.50 23.45 -4.84
CA PRO A 181 -11.54 24.19 -5.65
C PRO A 181 -10.33 24.69 -4.82
N PRO A 182 -9.08 24.62 -5.34
CA PRO A 182 -7.87 24.93 -4.57
C PRO A 182 -7.87 26.31 -3.89
N HIS A 183 -8.46 27.32 -4.52
CA HIS A 183 -8.52 28.68 -3.98
C HIS A 183 -9.48 28.81 -2.78
N LEU A 184 -10.47 27.91 -2.65
CA LEU A 184 -11.44 27.92 -1.55
C LEU A 184 -11.01 27.04 -0.36
N ARG A 185 -9.99 26.19 -0.52
CA ARG A 185 -9.59 25.24 0.54
C ARG A 185 -9.03 25.93 1.79
N LYS A 186 -8.44 27.12 1.60
CA LYS A 186 -7.88 27.94 2.67
C LYS A 186 -8.87 28.97 3.21
N GLU A 187 -10.05 29.09 2.61
CA GLU A 187 -11.09 29.98 3.11
C GLU A 187 -11.65 29.40 4.41
N GLU A 188 -11.69 30.22 5.45
CA GLU A 188 -12.19 29.81 6.74
C GLU A 188 -13.72 29.92 6.75
N ARG A 189 -14.41 28.81 6.99
CA ARG A 189 -15.87 28.76 7.07
C ARG A 189 -16.28 28.03 8.35
N GLY A 190 -16.95 28.73 9.26
CA GLY A 190 -17.34 28.17 10.56
C GLY A 190 -16.15 27.87 11.48
N GLY A 191 -15.10 28.70 11.41
CA GLY A 191 -13.92 28.63 12.30
C GLY A 191 -12.87 27.58 11.91
N ARG A 192 -13.03 26.92 10.76
CA ARG A 192 -12.05 25.97 10.19
C ARG A 192 -11.99 26.09 8.68
N ASN A 193 -10.85 25.77 8.09
CA ASN A 193 -10.70 25.64 6.64
C ASN A 193 -10.78 24.16 6.21
N ALA A 194 -10.87 23.92 4.90
CA ALA A 194 -11.06 22.57 4.36
C ALA A 194 -9.85 21.65 4.64
N ASP A 195 -8.63 22.21 4.62
CA ASP A 195 -7.41 21.45 4.90
C ASP A 195 -7.37 20.98 6.35
N GLN A 196 -7.75 21.83 7.30
CA GLN A 196 -7.89 21.49 8.72
C GLN A 196 -8.98 20.44 8.93
N GLN A 197 -10.14 20.60 8.29
CA GLN A 197 -11.24 19.65 8.42
C GLN A 197 -10.87 18.26 7.89
N LEU A 198 -10.12 18.20 6.78
CA LEU A 198 -9.54 16.96 6.26
C LEU A 198 -8.56 16.34 7.26
N SER A 199 -7.62 17.12 7.80
CA SER A 199 -6.65 16.62 8.78
C SER A 199 -7.34 16.12 10.06
N ASP A 200 -8.32 16.84 10.58
CA ASP A 200 -9.11 16.42 11.74
C ASP A 200 -9.84 15.10 11.49
N GLY A 201 -10.48 14.98 10.32
CA GLY A 201 -11.20 13.78 9.92
C GLY A 201 -10.27 12.58 9.79
N LEU A 202 -9.13 12.74 9.10
CA LEU A 202 -8.14 11.67 8.93
C LEU A 202 -7.55 11.25 10.27
N GLY A 203 -7.31 12.21 11.17
CA GLY A 203 -6.87 11.92 12.53
C GLY A 203 -7.87 11.09 13.32
N LYS A 204 -9.18 11.35 13.18
CA LYS A 204 -10.22 10.52 13.81
C LYS A 204 -10.27 9.11 13.24
N ILE A 205 -10.22 8.98 11.91
CA ILE A 205 -10.20 7.66 11.25
C ILE A 205 -8.98 6.84 11.70
N SER A 206 -7.81 7.46 11.79
CA SER A 206 -6.59 6.79 12.26
C SER A 206 -6.71 6.26 13.68
N LYS A 207 -7.36 7.00 14.59
CA LYS A 207 -7.62 6.56 15.97
C LYS A 207 -8.61 5.40 16.02
N GLU A 208 -9.67 5.48 15.22
CA GLU A 208 -10.69 4.42 15.15
C GLU A 208 -10.11 3.11 14.61
N ILE A 209 -9.30 3.21 13.55
CA ILE A 209 -8.56 2.07 12.99
C ILE A 209 -7.68 1.42 14.06
N ASP A 210 -6.96 2.20 14.84
CA ASP A 210 -6.09 1.74 15.92
C ASP A 210 -6.86 1.08 17.08
N GLU A 211 -8.05 1.60 17.39
CA GLU A 211 -8.95 1.00 18.37
C GLU A 211 -9.49 -0.36 17.91
N ILE A 212 -9.98 -0.46 16.67
CA ILE A 212 -10.44 -1.73 16.10
C ILE A 212 -9.27 -2.74 16.02
N THR A 213 -8.08 -2.29 15.63
CA THR A 213 -6.86 -3.12 15.61
C THR A 213 -6.58 -3.74 16.98
N ARG A 214 -6.77 -2.97 18.06
CA ARG A 214 -6.63 -3.47 19.43
C ARG A 214 -7.75 -4.45 19.81
N GLN A 215 -8.99 -4.17 19.41
CA GLN A 215 -10.13 -5.07 19.69
C GLN A 215 -9.95 -6.43 19.00
N LEU A 216 -9.53 -6.42 17.73
CA LEU A 216 -9.21 -7.63 16.98
C LEU A 216 -8.06 -8.41 17.67
N ALA A 217 -7.00 -7.71 18.07
CA ALA A 217 -5.89 -8.34 18.79
C ALA A 217 -6.29 -8.90 20.17
N ALA A 218 -7.21 -8.25 20.89
CA ALA A 218 -7.69 -8.74 22.18
C ALA A 218 -8.39 -10.10 22.04
N GLY A 219 -9.22 -10.27 21.00
CA GLY A 219 -9.86 -11.56 20.70
C GLY A 219 -8.85 -12.69 20.44
N ASP A 220 -7.79 -12.41 19.69
CA ASP A 220 -6.71 -13.37 19.43
C ASP A 220 -5.93 -13.75 20.70
N LEU A 221 -5.66 -12.75 21.56
CA LEU A 221 -4.97 -12.96 22.83
C LEU A 221 -5.82 -13.81 23.79
N ASP A 222 -7.12 -13.58 23.85
CA ASP A 222 -8.05 -14.38 24.66
C ASP A 222 -8.09 -15.83 24.16
N ALA A 223 -8.16 -16.03 22.84
CA ALA A 223 -8.12 -17.37 22.23
C ALA A 223 -6.80 -18.10 22.50
N LEU A 224 -5.68 -17.37 22.58
CA LEU A 224 -4.39 -17.92 22.97
C LEU A 224 -4.37 -18.31 24.45
N ALA A 225 -4.89 -17.46 25.33
CA ALA A 225 -4.95 -17.72 26.77
C ALA A 225 -5.82 -18.96 27.10
N VAL A 226 -6.94 -19.14 26.40
CA VAL A 226 -7.78 -20.35 26.53
C VAL A 226 -7.01 -21.59 26.10
N ARG A 227 -6.30 -21.56 24.96
CA ARG A 227 -5.46 -22.68 24.52
C ARG A 227 -4.34 -23.00 25.50
N GLY A 228 -3.67 -21.99 26.07
CA GLY A 228 -2.67 -22.16 27.12
C GLY A 228 -3.22 -22.90 28.33
N ARG A 229 -4.34 -22.42 28.89
CA ARG A 229 -5.02 -23.07 30.03
C ARG A 229 -5.44 -24.51 29.72
N TYR A 230 -5.93 -24.78 28.50
CA TYR A 230 -6.26 -26.14 28.09
C TYR A 230 -5.03 -27.05 28.04
N LEU A 231 -3.90 -26.56 27.51
CA LEU A 231 -2.65 -27.31 27.46
C LEU A 231 -2.11 -27.58 28.87
N ASP A 232 -2.14 -26.59 29.76
CA ASP A 232 -1.73 -26.75 31.15
C ASP A 232 -2.61 -27.78 31.88
N TYR A 233 -3.93 -27.76 31.67
CA TYR A 233 -4.83 -28.77 32.22
C TYR A 233 -4.56 -30.16 31.62
N ARG A 234 -4.34 -30.26 30.30
CA ARG A 234 -4.22 -31.55 29.61
C ARG A 234 -2.86 -32.21 29.78
N TYR A 235 -1.80 -31.41 29.95
CA TYR A 235 -0.41 -31.88 29.94
C TYR A 235 0.41 -31.44 31.17
N GLY A 236 -0.02 -30.40 31.91
CA GLY A 236 0.68 -29.91 33.10
C GLY A 236 0.47 -30.78 34.34
N GLU A 237 -0.74 -31.30 34.58
CA GLU A 237 -1.00 -32.23 35.70
C GLU A 237 -0.35 -33.62 35.51
N GLY A 238 0.17 -33.94 34.32
CA GLY A 238 0.79 -35.24 34.02
C GLY A 238 2.28 -35.35 34.32
N LEU A 239 2.97 -34.25 34.64
CA LEU A 239 4.41 -34.23 34.92
C LEU A 239 4.74 -34.21 36.42
N ASP A 240 3.85 -33.66 37.25
CA ASP A 240 4.02 -33.61 38.71
C ASP A 240 3.52 -34.88 39.42
N ASP A 241 2.70 -35.70 38.73
CA ASP A 241 2.07 -36.92 39.27
C ASP A 241 2.57 -38.20 38.56
N ALA A 242 3.81 -38.19 38.05
CA ALA A 242 4.48 -39.45 37.74
C ALA A 242 4.65 -40.21 39.06
N PRO A 243 4.01 -41.37 39.27
CA PRO A 243 4.18 -42.11 40.49
C PRO A 243 5.66 -42.44 40.60
N GLN A 244 6.34 -41.88 41.62
CA GLN A 244 7.62 -42.40 42.06
C GLN A 244 7.39 -43.88 42.36
N LEU A 245 7.74 -44.73 41.40
CA LEU A 245 7.82 -46.17 41.56
C LEU A 245 8.72 -46.37 42.77
N ALA A 246 8.08 -46.62 43.92
CA ALA A 246 8.75 -46.87 45.17
C ALA A 246 9.76 -48.00 44.91
N ALA A 247 11.04 -47.69 45.10
CA ALA A 247 12.10 -48.67 44.99
C ALA A 247 11.74 -49.88 45.88
N PRO A 248 11.81 -51.11 45.36
CA PRO A 248 11.50 -52.29 46.15
C PRO A 248 12.42 -52.32 47.37
N LYS A 249 11.82 -52.38 48.57
CA LYS A 249 12.57 -52.60 49.81
C LYS A 249 13.29 -53.94 49.72
N GLU A 250 14.58 -53.89 50.01
CA GLU A 250 15.48 -55.04 50.09
C GLU A 250 14.93 -56.12 51.04
N ALA A 251 15.15 -57.37 50.65
CA ALA A 251 15.12 -58.56 51.51
C ALA A 251 16.34 -59.42 51.18
#